data_AF-A0A920DRT9-F1
#
_entry.id   AF-A0A920DRT9-F1
#
_cell.length_a   1.000
_cell.length_b   1.000
_cell.length_c   1.000
_cell.angle_alpha   90.00
_cell.angle_beta   90.00
_cell.angle_gamma   90.00
#
_symmetry.space_group_name_H-M   'P 1'
#
loop_
_entity.id
_entity.type
_entity.pdbx_description
1 polymer ?
#
loop_
_entity_poly.entity_id
_entity_poly.type
_entity_poly.pdbx_seq_one_letter_code
_entity_poly.pdbx_strand_id
1 'polypeptide(L)' 'MPFKTSYNSPKTLGSDRLALIAGAVSVFPNRPVLIIDAGTCITFDFVDSKKNHLGGSISPGLQMRLNALKSQTSALPAN' A
#
# COMPACT_ATOMS: atom_id res chain seq x y z
N MET A 1 -8.94 16.01 3.35
CA MET A 1 -8.26 15.08 2.41
C MET A 1 -8.71 15.43 0.99
N PRO A 2 -7.80 15.49 -0.01
CA PRO A 2 -8.15 15.83 -1.41
C PRO A 2 -8.87 14.68 -2.16
N PHE A 3 -9.27 13.62 -1.46
CA PHE A 3 -9.91 12.41 -1.96
C PHE A 3 -10.97 11.93 -0.95
N LYS A 4 -11.89 11.07 -1.40
CA LYS A 4 -12.83 10.33 -0.54
C LYS A 4 -12.34 8.91 -0.36
N THR A 5 -12.57 8.30 0.80
CA THR A 5 -12.19 6.91 1.06
C THR A 5 -13.44 6.06 1.30
N SER A 6 -13.60 4.99 0.53
CA SER A 6 -14.68 4.01 0.69
C SER A 6 -14.31 2.91 1.70
N TYR A 7 -13.16 3.04 2.36
CA TYR A 7 -12.69 2.09 3.37
C TYR A 7 -13.62 2.12 4.59
N ASN A 8 -14.11 0.95 5.02
CA ASN A 8 -15.08 0.86 6.12
C ASN A 8 -14.57 1.43 7.45
N SER A 9 -13.24 1.46 7.64
CA SER A 9 -12.58 2.03 8.81
C SER A 9 -11.51 3.03 8.37
N PRO A 10 -11.89 4.25 7.96
CA PRO A 10 -10.93 5.28 7.54
C PRO A 10 -9.91 5.61 8.64
N LYS A 11 -10.31 5.46 9.91
CA LYS A 11 -9.47 5.69 11.09
C LYS A 11 -8.36 4.65 11.29
N THR A 12 -8.47 3.48 10.67
CA THR A 12 -7.44 2.43 10.76
C THR A 12 -6.45 2.46 9.61
N LEU A 13 -6.66 3.36 8.64
CA LEU A 13 -5.72 3.52 7.53
C LEU A 13 -4.48 4.29 8.03
N GLY A 14 -3.29 3.76 7.73
CA GLY A 14 -2.03 4.37 8.13
C GLY A 14 -1.88 5.79 7.59
N SER A 15 -1.25 6.67 8.38
CA SER A 15 -1.01 8.06 8.02
C SER A 15 -0.08 8.20 6.80
N ASP A 16 0.86 7.26 6.65
CA ASP A 16 1.71 7.08 5.48
C ASP A 16 0.90 6.85 4.20
N ARG A 17 -0.04 5.90 4.22
CA ARG A 17 -0.92 5.59 3.08
C ARG A 17 -1.81 6.79 2.73
N LEU A 18 -2.37 7.47 3.74
CA LEU A 18 -3.16 8.70 3.54
C LEU A 18 -2.34 9.80 2.84
N ALA A 19 -1.08 9.99 3.23
CA ALA A 19 -0.19 10.97 2.61
C ALA A 19 0.15 10.60 1.16
N LEU A 20 0.43 9.32 0.89
CA LEU A 20 0.71 8.81 -0.45
C LEU A 20 -0.49 8.97 -1.39
N ILE A 21 -1.70 8.64 -0.93
CA ILE A 21 -2.93 8.84 -1.70
C ILE A 21 -3.15 10.34 -2.00
N ALA A 22 -2.95 11.22 -1.00
CA ALA A 22 -3.07 12.66 -1.19
C ALA A 22 -2.08 13.20 -2.23
N GLY A 23 -0.83 12.72 -2.18
CA GLY A 23 0.21 13.05 -3.16
C GLY A 23 -0.15 12.56 -4.56
N ALA A 24 -0.52 11.29 -4.69
CA ALA A 24 -0.89 10.67 -5.96
C ALA A 24 -2.04 11.41 -6.67
N VAL A 25 -3.10 11.75 -5.93
CA VAL A 25 -4.25 12.50 -6.47
C VAL A 25 -3.88 13.91 -6.90
N SER A 26 -2.86 14.50 -6.28
CA SER A 26 -2.36 15.84 -6.63
C SER A 26 -1.48 15.81 -7.88
N VAL A 27 -0.60 14.80 -7.99
CA VAL A 27 0.34 14.65 -9.12
C VAL A 27 -0.35 14.12 -10.38
N PHE A 28 -1.37 13.27 -10.22
CA PHE A 28 -2.08 12.62 -11.33
C PHE A 28 -3.58 12.96 -11.31
N PRO A 29 -3.96 14.22 -11.57
CA PRO A 29 -5.36 14.63 -11.51
C PRO A 29 -6.21 13.91 -12.57
N ASN A 30 -7.44 13.55 -12.20
CA ASN A 30 -8.46 12.95 -13.07
C ASN A 30 -8.04 11.63 -13.74
N ARG A 31 -7.11 10.88 -13.14
CA ARG A 31 -6.65 9.59 -13.65
C ARG A 31 -6.84 8.50 -12.59
N PRO A 32 -7.13 7.25 -12.98
CA PRO A 32 -7.01 6.13 -12.07
C PRO A 32 -5.53 5.92 -11.72
N VAL A 33 -5.23 5.69 -10.44
CA VAL A 33 -3.87 5.50 -9.93
C VAL A 33 -3.84 4.31 -9.00
N LEU A 34 -2.91 3.38 -9.25
CA LEU A 34 -2.50 2.36 -8.30
C LEU A 34 -1.21 2.84 -7.62
N ILE A 35 -1.29 3.14 -6.34
CA ILE A 35 -0.14 3.46 -5.50
C ILE A 35 0.43 2.14 -4.99
N ILE A 36 1.73 1.93 -5.16
CA ILE A 36 2.48 0.80 -4.59
C ILE A 36 3.61 1.37 -3.76
N ASP A 37 3.54 1.23 -2.44
CA ASP A 37 4.64 1.57 -1.55
C ASP A 37 5.36 0.29 -1.13
N ALA A 38 6.66 0.21 -1.42
CA ALA A 38 7.48 -0.96 -1.23
C ALA A 38 8.51 -0.73 -0.12
N GLY A 39 8.03 -0.71 1.12
CA GLY A 39 8.85 -0.60 2.32
C GLY A 39 8.90 -1.90 3.13
N THR A 40 8.86 -1.74 4.46
CA THR A 40 8.76 -2.83 5.44
C THR A 40 7.61 -3.79 5.11
N CYS A 41 6.45 -3.24 4.74
CA CYS A 41 5.38 -3.94 4.03
C CYS A 41 5.27 -3.39 2.61
N ILE A 42 4.68 -4.18 1.70
CA ILE A 42 4.19 -3.66 0.42
C ILE A 42 2.73 -3.30 0.61
N THR A 43 2.38 -2.03 0.38
CA THR A 43 1.00 -1.57 0.40
C THR A 43 0.54 -1.23 -1.00
N PHE A 44 -0.72 -1.53 -1.27
CA PHE A 44 -1.40 -1.20 -2.52
C PHE A 44 -2.59 -0.31 -2.17
N ASP A 45 -2.76 0.82 -2.84
CA ASP A 45 -3.95 1.67 -2.71
C ASP A 45 -4.43 2.07 -4.10
N PHE A 46 -5.71 1.84 -4.37
CA PHE A 46 -6.29 2.19 -5.66
C PHE A 46 -7.22 3.38 -5.55
N VAL A 47 -7.03 4.35 -6.44
CA VAL A 47 -7.85 5.55 -6.56
C VAL A 47 -8.39 5.63 -7.97
N ASP A 48 -9.69 5.89 -8.12
CA ASP A 48 -10.31 6.12 -9.43
C ASP A 48 -10.07 7.55 -9.96
N SER A 49 -10.50 7.81 -11.20
CA SER A 49 -10.38 9.14 -11.81
C SER A 49 -11.20 10.24 -11.13
N LYS A 50 -12.12 9.88 -10.23
CA LYS A 50 -12.97 10.80 -9.44
C LYS A 50 -12.41 11.04 -8.04
N LYS A 51 -11.17 10.61 -7.76
CA LYS A 51 -10.51 10.74 -6.46
C LYS A 51 -11.23 9.95 -5.35
N ASN A 52 -11.84 8.83 -5.71
CA ASN A 52 -12.34 7.86 -4.74
C ASN A 52 -11.26 6.80 -4.51
N HIS A 53 -10.72 6.77 -3.30
CA HIS A 53 -9.91 5.67 -2.81
C HIS A 53 -10.81 4.46 -2.55
N LEU A 54 -10.67 3.43 -3.38
CA LEU A 54 -11.51 2.22 -3.36
C LEU A 54 -10.98 1.15 -2.38
N GLY A 55 -9.90 1.46 -1.68
CA GLY A 55 -9.23 0.55 -0.76
C GLY A 55 -7.94 0.00 -1.34
N GLY A 56 -7.47 -1.06 -0.71
CA GLY A 56 -6.12 -1.52 -0.89
C GLY A 56 -5.82 -2.80 -0.16
N SER A 57 -4.56 -3.22 -0.24
CA SER A 57 -4.07 -4.43 0.44
C SER A 57 -2.69 -4.18 1.04
N ILE A 58 -2.32 -5.03 1.99
CA ILE A 58 -1.01 -5.02 2.63
C ILE A 58 -0.44 -6.43 2.49
N SER A 59 0.83 -6.50 2.10
CA SER A 59 1.59 -7.73 1.95
C SER A 59 2.94 -7.60 2.66
N PRO A 60 3.55 -8.69 3.16
CA PRO A 60 4.90 -8.63 3.70
C PRO A 60 5.89 -8.05 2.68
N GLY A 61 6.78 -7.18 3.14
CA GLY A 61 7.87 -6.63 2.34
C GLY A 61 8.88 -7.70 1.93
N LEU A 62 9.76 -7.39 0.99
CA LEU A 62 10.76 -8.33 0.48
C LEU A 62 11.60 -8.93 1.60
N GLN A 63 12.12 -8.09 2.50
CA GLN A 63 12.93 -8.55 3.62
C GLN A 63 12.14 -9.46 4.58
N MET A 64 10.87 -9.15 4.85
CA MET A 64 10.02 -10.02 5.66
C MET A 64 9.79 -11.38 5.00
N ARG A 65 9.52 -11.40 3.69
CA ARG A 65 9.35 -12.65 2.94
C ARG A 65 10.63 -13.49 2.99
N LEU A 66 11.79 -12.89 2.76
CA LEU A 66 13.08 -13.57 2.86
C LEU A 66 13.33 -14.10 4.28
N ASN A 67 13.04 -13.31 5.31
CA ASN A 67 13.20 -13.73 6.70
C ASN A 67 12.24 -14.86 7.07
N ALA A 68 10.98 -14.81 6.63
CA ALA A 68 9.99 -15.87 6.85
C ALA A 68 10.41 -17.17 6.16
N LEU A 69 10.89 -17.08 4.93
CA LEU A 69 11.44 -18.22 4.20
C LEU A 69 12.65 -18.83 4.92
N LYS A 70 13.59 -18.00 5.42
CA LYS A 70 14.74 -18.45 6.20
C LYS A 70 14.33 -19.11 7.52
N SER A 71 13.33 -18.58 8.22
CA SER A 71 12.95 -19.08 9.56
C SER A 71 11.97 -20.26 9.52
N GLN A 72 11.23 -20.43 8.42
CA GLN A 72 10.19 -21.46 8.30
C GLN A 72 10.55 -22.59 7.33
N THR A 73 11.75 -22.58 6.74
CA THR A 73 12.22 -23.67 5.87
C THR A 73 13.64 -24.08 6.21
N SER A 74 13.94 -25.37 6.11
CA SER A 74 15.22 -25.96 6.55
C SER A 74 16.33 -25.89 5.48
N ALA A 75 15.97 -25.59 4.23
CA ALA A 75 16.85 -25.79 3.07
C ALA A 75 17.10 -24.51 2.25
N LEU A 76 16.62 -23.36 2.70
CA LEU A 76 16.90 -22.10 2.02
C LEU A 76 18.22 -21.51 2.53
N PRO A 77 19.17 -21.17 1.63
CA PRO A 77 20.44 -20.61 2.04
C PRO A 77 20.23 -19.29 2.79
N ALA A 78 20.71 -19.24 4.03
CA ALA A 78 20.94 -17.99 4.72
C ALA A 78 22.24 -17.42 4.16
N ASN A 79 22.15 -16.36 3.36
CA ASN A 79 23.32 -15.59 2.94
C ASN A 79 24.32 -15.42 4.08
#